data_AF-A0A380G080-F1
#
_entry.id   AF-A0A380G080-F1
#
_cell.length_a   1.000
_cell.length_b   1.000
_cell.length_c   1.000
_cell.angle_alpha   90.00
_cell.angle_beta   90.00
_cell.angle_gamma   90.00
#
_symmetry.space_group_name_H-M   'P 1'
#
loop_
_entity.id
_entity.type
_entity.pdbx_description
1 polymer ?
#
loop_
_entity_poly.entity_id
_entity_poly.type
_entity_poly.pdbx_seq_one_letter_code
_entity_poly.pdbx_strand_id
1 'polypeptide(L)'
;MKLTIFHDGQFFIGLIEYKENKKTVLAKYTFGSEPDRETILKFIDKKLLTLINKSKAKTKHKSSNKKINRKRLQRQVAKDQKKKVITTQS
;
A
#
# COMPACT_ATOMS: atom_id res chain seq x y z
N MET A 1 -12.75 -0.29 -3.19
CA MET A 1 -12.29 -1.29 -2.20
C MET A 1 -11.51 -2.35 -2.94
N LYS A 2 -10.40 -2.86 -2.38
CA LYS A 2 -9.59 -3.92 -2.99
C LYS A 2 -9.34 -5.04 -1.97
N LEU A 3 -9.56 -6.29 -2.37
CA LEU A 3 -9.21 -7.49 -1.62
C LEU A 3 -8.10 -8.19 -2.38
N THR A 4 -6.96 -8.39 -1.72
CA THR A 4 -5.83 -9.14 -2.26
C THR A 4 -5.67 -10.39 -1.42
N ILE A 5 -5.69 -11.55 -2.06
CA ILE A 5 -5.45 -12.84 -1.40
C ILE A 5 -4.08 -13.33 -1.83
N PHE A 6 -3.26 -13.71 -0.86
CA PHE A 6 -1.94 -14.27 -1.10
C PHE A 6 -1.62 -15.35 -0.06
N HIS A 7 -0.65 -16.20 -0.38
CA HIS A 7 -0.16 -17.24 0.52
C HIS A 7 1.14 -16.77 1.17
N ASP A 8 1.20 -16.79 2.51
CA ASP A 8 2.37 -16.34 3.30
C ASP A 8 3.31 -17.50 3.69
N GLY A 9 3.20 -18.63 2.99
CA GLY A 9 3.96 -19.87 3.26
C GLY A 9 3.28 -20.81 4.26
N GLN A 10 2.53 -20.27 5.24
CA GLN A 10 1.77 -21.08 6.19
C GLN A 10 0.26 -21.05 5.97
N PHE A 11 -0.30 -19.89 5.63
CA PHE A 11 -1.73 -19.69 5.46
C PHE A 11 -2.05 -18.76 4.30
N PHE A 12 -3.28 -18.87 3.79
CA PHE A 12 -3.85 -17.87 2.91
C PHE A 12 -4.34 -16.65 3.70
N ILE A 13 -3.90 -15.48 3.29
CA ILE A 13 -4.18 -14.19 3.93
C ILE A 13 -4.92 -13.29 2.94
N GLY A 14 -6.04 -12.73 3.38
CA GLY A 14 -6.76 -11.66 2.73
C GLY A 14 -6.35 -10.31 3.29
N LEU A 15 -5.75 -9.47 2.45
CA LEU A 15 -5.51 -8.06 2.73
C LEU A 15 -6.61 -7.22 2.12
N ILE A 16 -7.29 -6.44 2.95
CA ILE A 16 -8.37 -5.55 2.54
C ILE A 16 -7.90 -4.11 2.61
N GLU A 17 -7.99 -3.43 1.47
CA GLU A 17 -7.78 -2.01 1.31
C GLU A 17 -9.12 -1.31 1.07
N TYR A 18 -9.57 -0.57 2.07
CA TYR A 18 -10.74 0.30 1.96
C TYR A 18 -10.30 1.76 2.06
N LYS A 19 -10.50 2.51 0.98
CA LYS A 19 -10.18 3.94 0.89
C LYS A 19 -11.47 4.73 1.08
N GLU A 20 -11.51 5.54 2.13
CA GLU A 20 -12.61 6.45 2.41
C GLU A 20 -12.05 7.87 2.56
N ASN A 21 -12.35 8.71 1.57
CA ASN A 21 -11.85 10.08 1.47
C ASN A 21 -10.31 10.17 1.61
N LYS A 22 -9.82 10.67 2.75
CA LYS A 22 -8.38 10.86 3.05
C LYS A 22 -7.81 9.76 3.96
N LYS A 23 -8.62 8.77 4.33
CA LYS A 23 -8.26 7.69 5.25
C LYS A 23 -8.26 6.37 4.49
N THR A 24 -7.21 5.60 4.70
CA THR A 24 -7.12 4.23 4.19
C THR A 24 -7.17 3.30 5.38
N VAL A 25 -8.18 2.43 5.38
CA VAL A 25 -8.34 1.35 6.33
C VAL A 25 -7.69 0.12 5.72
N LEU A 26 -6.73 -0.42 6.44
CA LEU A 26 -6.12 -1.71 6.15
C LEU A 26 -6.64 -2.72 7.15
N ALA A 27 -7.07 -3.88 6.66
CA ALA A 27 -7.45 -5.00 7.52
C ALA A 27 -6.84 -6.30 6.96
N LYS A 28 -6.41 -7.16 7.88
CA LYS A 28 -5.88 -8.49 7.57
C LYS A 28 -6.87 -9.54 8.06
N TYR A 29 -7.19 -10.52 7.22
CA TYR A 29 -7.96 -11.68 7.58
C TYR A 29 -7.22 -12.95 7.17
N THR A 30 -7.14 -13.93 8.07
CA THR A 30 -6.50 -15.21 7.79
C THR A 30 -7.57 -16.22 7.41
N PHE A 31 -7.48 -16.81 6.21
CA PHE A 31 -8.37 -17.86 5.73
C PHE A 31 -7.94 -19.27 6.17
N GLY A 32 -6.63 -19.46 6.38
CA GLY A 32 -6.06 -20.76 6.72
C GLY A 32 -5.69 -21.52 5.45
N SER A 33 -6.58 -22.40 4.99
CA SER A 33 -6.46 -23.14 3.73
C SER A 33 -6.80 -22.26 2.53
N GLU A 34 -6.57 -22.79 1.32
CA GLU A 34 -6.92 -22.10 0.08
C GLU A 34 -8.42 -21.78 0.05
N PRO A 35 -8.81 -20.49 0.01
CA PRO A 35 -10.21 -20.12 0.10
C PRO A 35 -10.90 -20.30 -1.24
N ASP A 36 -11.95 -21.11 -1.26
CA ASP A 36 -12.82 -21.21 -2.43
C ASP A 36 -13.66 -19.93 -2.63
N ARG A 37 -14.19 -19.73 -3.84
CA ARG A 37 -14.99 -18.57 -4.23
C ARG A 37 -16.18 -18.35 -3.30
N GLU A 38 -16.90 -19.41 -2.93
CA GLU A 38 -18.04 -19.32 -2.01
C GLU A 38 -17.62 -18.84 -0.62
N THR A 39 -16.45 -19.32 -0.15
CA THR A 39 -15.89 -18.92 1.14
C THR A 39 -15.52 -17.44 1.14
N ILE A 40 -14.95 -16.95 0.04
CA ILE A 40 -14.62 -15.54 -0.16
C ILE A 40 -15.89 -14.68 -0.16
N LEU A 41 -16.92 -15.08 -0.91
CA LEU A 41 -18.22 -14.39 -0.94
C LEU A 41 -18.86 -14.31 0.43
N LYS A 42 -18.92 -15.43 1.16
CA LYS A 42 -19.47 -15.49 2.53
C LYS A 42 -18.68 -14.62 3.50
N PHE A 43 -17.36 -14.51 3.32
CA PHE A 43 -16.53 -13.59 4.10
C PHE A 43 -16.86 -12.13 3.80
N ILE A 44 -16.97 -11.77 2.51
CA ILE A 44 -17.32 -10.41 2.06
C ILE A 44 -18.67 -9.98 2.64
N ASP A 45 -19.67 -10.86 2.58
CA ASP A 45 -21.02 -10.54 3.03
C ASP A 45 -21.14 -10.45 4.56
N LYS A 46 -20.58 -11.42 5.30
CA LYS A 46 -20.84 -11.55 6.75
C LYS A 46 -19.80 -10.90 7.65
N LYS A 47 -18.53 -10.89 7.26
CA LYS A 47 -17.40 -10.57 8.17
C LYS A 47 -16.67 -9.28 7.81
N LEU A 48 -16.64 -8.92 6.53
CA LEU A 48 -15.85 -7.80 6.03
C LEU A 48 -16.22 -6.46 6.67
N LEU A 49 -17.51 -6.13 6.72
CA LEU A 49 -17.96 -4.86 7.29
C LEU A 49 -17.57 -4.74 8.77
N THR A 50 -17.80 -5.80 9.53
CA THR A 50 -17.41 -5.90 10.95
C THR A 50 -15.90 -5.75 11.12
N LEU A 51 -15.10 -6.34 10.23
CA LEU A 51 -13.64 -6.26 10.26
C LEU A 51 -13.14 -4.84 9.97
N ILE A 52 -13.71 -4.18 8.96
CA ILE A 52 -13.37 -2.79 8.60
C ILE A 52 -13.72 -1.83 9.75
N ASN A 53 -14.88 -2.01 10.37
CA ASN A 53 -15.32 -1.19 11.49
C ASN A 53 -14.46 -1.40 12.75
N LYS A 54 -14.00 -2.63 13.01
CA LYS A 54 -13.08 -2.95 14.11
C LYS A 54 -11.64 -2.49 13.85
N SER A 55 -11.24 -2.32 12.60
CA SER A 55 -9.86 -1.94 12.26
C SER A 55 -9.53 -0.55 12.79
N LYS A 56 -8.58 -0.51 13.75
CA LYS A 56 -8.02 0.73 14.30
C LYS A 56 -6.98 1.37 13.37
N ALA A 57 -6.51 0.65 12.35
CA ALA A 57 -5.46 1.08 11.44
C ALA A 57 -6.01 2.03 10.36
N LYS A 58 -6.43 3.23 10.79
CA LYS A 58 -6.80 4.34 9.89
C LYS A 58 -5.56 5.14 9.59
N THR A 59 -4.90 4.84 8.48
CA THR A 59 -3.77 5.65 8.04
C THR A 59 -4.31 6.86 7.27
N LYS A 60 -3.94 8.08 7.69
CA LYS A 60 -4.11 9.24 6.83
C LYS A 60 -3.08 9.14 5.72
N HIS A 61 -3.50 9.26 4.47
CA HIS A 61 -2.54 9.41 3.37
C HIS A 61 -1.64 10.62 3.66
N LYS A 62 -0.39 10.39 4.07
CA LYS A 62 0.62 11.44 4.07
C LYS A 62 0.94 11.71 2.61
N SER A 63 0.35 12.76 2.04
CA SER A 63 0.80 13.25 0.73
C SER A 63 2.31 13.47 0.84
N SER A 64 3.08 12.80 -0.02
CA SER A 64 4.55 12.90 -0.05
C SER A 64 5.05 14.25 -0.55
N ASN A 65 4.16 15.25 -0.70
CA ASN A 65 4.47 16.66 -0.93
C ASN A 65 5.16 17.30 0.29
N LYS A 66 6.16 16.62 0.87
CA LYS A 66 7.17 17.27 1.68
C LYS A 66 8.00 18.13 0.75
N LYS A 67 7.80 19.44 0.86
CA LYS A 67 8.66 20.44 0.21
C LYS A 67 10.13 20.10 0.53
N ILE A 68 10.91 19.80 -0.50
CA ILE A 68 12.35 19.54 -0.35
C ILE A 68 12.99 20.82 0.20
N ASN A 69 13.76 20.72 1.28
CA ASN A 69 14.50 21.87 1.82
C ASN A 69 15.42 22.42 0.72
N ARG A 70 15.45 23.75 0.53
CA ARG A 70 16.25 24.42 -0.51
C ARG A 70 17.72 23.96 -0.49
N LYS A 71 18.30 23.70 0.68
CA LYS A 71 19.66 23.17 0.84
C LYS A 71 19.83 21.77 0.22
N ARG A 72 18.82 20.90 0.33
CA ARG A 72 18.83 19.55 -0.25
C ARG A 72 18.68 19.62 -1.77
N LEU A 73 17.84 20.52 -2.28
CA LEU A 73 17.67 20.76 -3.71
C LEU A 73 18.98 21.25 -4.34
N GLN A 74 19.63 22.24 -3.73
CA GLN A 74 20.94 22.75 -4.17
C GLN A 74 22.00 21.64 -4.25
N ARG A 75 22.06 20.74 -3.26
CA ARG A 75 23.00 19.61 -3.27
C ARG A 75 22.69 18.60 -4.38
N GLN A 76 21.42 18.37 -4.72
CA GLN A 76 21.05 17.48 -5.83
C GLN A 76 21.50 18.09 -7.17
N VAL A 77 21.21 19.37 -7.39
CA VAL A 77 21.67 20.11 -8.59
C VAL A 77 23.19 20.03 -8.73
N ALA A 78 23.94 20.31 -7.66
CA ALA A 78 25.40 20.24 -7.70
C ALA A 78 25.93 18.80 -7.93
N LYS A 79 25.24 17.77 -7.43
CA LYS A 79 25.60 16.37 -7.71
C LYS A 79 25.34 16.00 -9.16
N ASP A 80 24.21 16.44 -9.73
CA ASP A 80 23.87 16.14 -11.12
C ASP A 80 24.77 16.89 -12.10
N GLN A 81 25.17 18.13 -11.79
CA GLN A 81 26.17 18.88 -12.56
C GLN A 81 27.57 18.24 -12.51
N LYS A 82 27.93 17.60 -11.39
CA LYS A 82 29.22 16.90 -11.24
C LYS A 82 29.25 15.52 -11.91
N LYS A 83 28.09 14.95 -12.26
CA LYS A 83 28.08 13.72 -13.05
C LYS A 83 28.62 14.05 -14.44
N LYS A 84 29.72 13.39 -14.81
CA LYS A 84 30.33 13.54 -16.13
C LYS A 84 29.30 13.17 -17.20
N VAL A 85 28.95 14.13 -18.06
CA VAL A 85 28.11 13.84 -19.23
C VAL A 85 28.94 12.95 -20.15
N ILE A 86 28.47 11.72 -20.38
CA ILE A 86 29.09 10.82 -21.35
C ILE A 86 28.57 11.27 -22.71
N THR A 87 29.30 12.17 -23.36
CA THR A 87 29.03 12.55 -24.75
C THR A 87 29.64 11.50 -25.66
N THR A 88 28.82 10.81 -26.46
CA THR A 88 29.32 10.08 -27.63
C THR A 88 29.67 11.10 -28.70
N GLN A 89 30.97 11.28 -28.98
CA GLN A 89 31.41 11.95 -30.20
C GLN A 89 31.26 10.97 -31.36
N SER A 90 30.57 11.40 -32.42
CA SER A 90 30.51 10.77 -33.73
C SER A 90 31.78 11.04 -34.53
#